data_AF-A0A7J5K1F2-F1
#
_entry.id   AF-A0A7J5K1F2-F1
#
_cell.length_a   1.000
_cell.length_b   1.000
_cell.length_c   1.000
_cell.angle_alpha   90.00
_cell.angle_beta   90.00
_cell.angle_gamma   90.00
#
_symmetry.space_group_name_H-M   'P 1'
#
loop_
_entity.id
_entity.type
_entity.pdbx_description
1 polymer ?
#
loop_
_entity_poly.entity_id
_entity_poly.type
_entity_poly.pdbx_seq_one_letter_code
_entity_poly.pdbx_strand_id
1 'polypeptide(L)'
;MKNIIKLCLLLGFVAYYSCDDPYKDTVYQVYDVQPAGSYLQNRSNDFSEWIKILKYGDLFNAINRADDAFTVLAPTNDAVQRFYEKKNISSIEELGREYARTLAKYHIINDSIDQEEFVKGGELPGRTLSGDALQITFDDNTVEGGLSSVFVNQEAHVSEFAITTANGRIYVLDDVLNPAIETIYERLSTKTDHKIFCQALERTGWRDTLNIVTSLLSGPSGMQVEQKRNFTVLSVSDEVFAGDGISSFDDLVAKLNAGSDYENRENALNSYIAYHILNGARTLSAFQAYDNILEKKKLWGTRADSLILASEVNQICYLNDDGNGAGVTFVTEKANELVKNGYIQPIDGYLPIVSQEPVAFAFDFCDFPEIAAYVAAYGKAQPYQQRSRDESEEYTNLAKLVGRTDIVSQVECYQMTLGPSGAKTSEWNYLQYGIARGSETYDWWKLLNYDMLVINIGYNGTLTMTTPVILKGKYKVTLFFAYEPTMKFMGERANNSNGGLTAFSFDGSNSSSKSSSKRVYDGKKDDTNHTYESITLFDAIEFDKTQSHSLKLTIQDPTASTNANFRLMLDYLLFEPVN
;
A
#
# COMPACT_ATOMS: atom_id res chain seq x y z
N MET A 1 15.82 58.46 56.47
CA MET A 1 14.42 58.75 56.09
C MET A 1 14.25 59.50 54.76
N LYS A 2 15.19 60.35 54.29
CA LYS A 2 15.06 61.04 52.98
C LYS A 2 15.27 60.17 51.72
N ASN A 3 15.90 59.00 51.82
CA ASN A 3 16.15 58.12 50.66
C ASN A 3 15.09 57.05 50.43
N ILE A 4 14.26 56.73 51.43
CA ILE A 4 13.10 55.82 51.27
C ILE A 4 11.94 56.55 50.61
N ILE A 5 11.74 57.84 50.92
CA ILE A 5 10.70 58.67 50.31
C ILE A 5 10.95 58.89 48.81
N LYS A 6 12.22 59.01 48.38
CA LYS A 6 12.56 59.09 46.94
C LYS A 6 12.34 57.77 46.21
N LEU A 7 12.57 56.63 46.86
CA LEU A 7 12.32 55.30 46.28
C LEU A 7 10.81 55.01 46.16
N CYS A 8 10.00 55.41 47.14
CA CYS A 8 8.55 55.30 47.10
C CYS A 8 7.90 56.27 46.09
N LEU A 9 8.46 57.47 45.88
CA LEU A 9 7.98 58.38 44.84
C LEU A 9 8.39 57.94 43.42
N LEU A 10 9.51 57.25 43.25
CA LEU A 10 9.90 56.67 41.95
C LEU A 10 9.04 55.45 41.58
N LEU A 11 8.70 54.60 42.56
CA LEU A 11 7.78 53.46 42.38
C LEU A 11 6.32 53.90 42.13
N GLY A 12 5.91 55.06 42.64
CA GLY A 12 4.60 55.64 42.37
C GLY A 12 4.43 56.21 40.96
N PHE A 13 5.51 56.67 40.32
CA PHE A 13 5.48 57.22 38.96
C PHE A 13 5.63 56.17 37.84
N VAL A 14 6.14 54.97 38.15
CA VAL A 14 6.19 53.84 37.19
C VAL A 14 4.86 53.07 37.13
N ALA A 15 3.98 53.23 38.13
CA ALA A 15 2.66 52.61 38.14
C ALA A 15 1.57 53.37 37.33
N TYR A 16 1.89 54.55 36.77
CA TYR A 16 0.95 55.38 36.02
C TYR A 16 1.32 55.63 34.54
N TYR A 17 2.38 54.97 34.04
CA TYR A 17 2.56 54.75 32.61
C TYR A 17 2.29 53.27 32.30
N SER A 18 1.01 52.89 32.41
CA SER A 18 0.50 51.83 31.56
C SER A 18 0.66 52.35 30.13
N CYS A 19 1.51 51.72 29.33
CA CYS A 19 1.26 51.73 27.88
C CYS A 19 -0.17 51.21 27.73
N ASP A 20 -1.10 52.08 27.33
CA ASP A 20 -2.30 51.62 26.64
C ASP A 20 -1.79 50.94 25.38
N ASP A 21 -1.60 49.63 25.46
CA ASP A 21 -1.55 48.79 24.29
C ASP A 21 -2.96 48.86 23.68
N PRO A 22 -3.13 49.48 22.49
CA PRO A 22 -4.44 49.61 21.85
C PRO A 22 -5.04 48.25 21.46
N TYR A 23 -4.33 47.15 21.71
CA TYR A 23 -4.73 45.77 21.46
C TYR A 23 -4.84 44.91 22.73
N LYS A 24 -4.69 45.50 23.93
CA LYS A 24 -4.97 44.79 25.17
C LYS A 24 -6.48 44.53 25.24
N ASP A 25 -6.86 43.26 25.21
CA ASP A 25 -8.23 42.75 25.08
C ASP A 25 -8.82 42.73 23.65
N THR A 26 -8.00 42.88 22.60
CA THR A 26 -8.44 42.50 21.24
C THR A 26 -8.12 41.04 20.96
N VAL A 27 -9.14 40.19 20.98
CA VAL A 27 -9.10 38.86 20.37
C VAL A 27 -9.38 39.04 18.88
N TYR A 28 -8.34 39.09 18.04
CA TYR A 28 -8.42 38.84 16.60
C TYR A 28 -7.69 37.51 16.36
N GLN A 29 -8.22 36.48 15.71
CA GLN A 29 -9.38 36.33 14.84
C GLN A 29 -10.11 35.04 15.21
N VAL A 30 -11.45 35.05 15.31
CA VAL A 30 -12.19 33.86 14.89
C VAL A 30 -11.98 33.83 13.38
N TYR A 31 -11.11 32.96 12.89
CA TYR A 31 -11.25 32.63 11.49
C TYR A 31 -12.62 31.93 11.37
N ASP A 32 -13.60 32.60 10.76
CA ASP A 32 -14.80 31.98 10.20
C ASP A 32 -14.38 31.07 9.02
N VAL A 33 -13.44 30.15 9.26
CA VAL A 33 -13.01 29.24 8.21
C VAL A 33 -14.20 28.34 7.93
N GLN A 34 -14.65 28.34 6.69
CA GLN A 34 -15.73 27.46 6.26
C GLN A 34 -15.15 26.08 5.98
N PRO A 35 -15.94 25.00 6.15
CA PRO A 35 -15.58 23.69 5.61
C PRO A 35 -15.39 23.75 4.09
N ALA A 36 -14.61 22.83 3.52
CA ALA A 36 -14.17 22.88 2.14
C ALA A 36 -15.32 22.99 1.11
N GLY A 37 -16.37 22.18 1.25
CA GLY A 37 -17.53 22.26 0.36
C GLY A 37 -18.28 23.58 0.46
N SER A 38 -18.42 24.14 1.67
CA SER A 38 -19.03 25.45 1.88
C SER A 38 -18.19 26.59 1.31
N TYR A 39 -16.86 26.53 1.45
CA TYR A 39 -15.95 27.49 0.83
C TYR A 39 -16.11 27.50 -0.69
N LEU A 40 -16.06 26.32 -1.33
CA LEU A 40 -16.23 26.18 -2.78
C LEU A 40 -17.61 26.67 -3.25
N GLN A 41 -18.67 26.39 -2.48
CA GLN A 41 -20.02 26.85 -2.81
C GLN A 41 -20.15 28.38 -2.79
N ASN A 42 -19.40 29.07 -1.93
CA ASN A 42 -19.39 30.54 -1.88
C ASN A 42 -18.57 31.18 -3.02
N ARG A 43 -17.67 30.42 -3.66
CA ARG A 43 -16.95 30.81 -4.88
C ARG A 43 -17.62 30.23 -6.13
N SER A 44 -18.93 30.44 -6.26
CA SER A 44 -19.74 29.83 -7.34
C SER A 44 -19.30 30.24 -8.76
N ASN A 45 -18.73 31.43 -8.93
CA ASN A 45 -18.17 31.86 -10.22
C ASN A 45 -17.04 30.93 -10.70
N ASP A 46 -16.32 30.31 -9.76
CA ASP A 46 -15.17 29.47 -10.06
C ASP A 46 -15.53 27.98 -9.96
N PHE A 47 -16.51 27.58 -9.12
CA PHE A 47 -16.73 26.16 -8.77
C PHE A 47 -18.17 25.65 -8.85
N SER A 48 -19.12 26.39 -9.44
CA SER A 48 -20.52 25.96 -9.53
C SER A 48 -20.71 24.57 -10.15
N GLU A 49 -19.96 24.23 -11.20
CA GLU A 49 -20.00 22.92 -11.86
C GLU A 49 -19.39 21.83 -10.99
N TRP A 50 -18.28 22.11 -10.31
CA TRP A 50 -17.69 21.16 -9.37
C TRP A 50 -18.62 20.86 -8.18
N ILE A 51 -19.30 21.89 -7.63
CA ILE A 51 -20.32 21.70 -6.60
C ILE A 51 -21.49 20.85 -7.10
N LYS A 52 -21.88 20.99 -8.37
CA LYS A 52 -22.91 20.16 -9.00
C LYS A 52 -22.49 18.69 -9.03
N ILE A 53 -21.25 18.39 -9.41
CA ILE A 53 -20.66 17.04 -9.38
C ILE A 53 -20.67 16.47 -7.95
N LEU A 54 -20.18 17.22 -6.96
CA LEU A 54 -20.13 16.80 -5.56
C LEU A 54 -21.52 16.48 -4.98
N LYS A 55 -22.54 17.27 -5.35
CA LYS A 55 -23.92 17.02 -4.93
C LYS A 55 -24.53 15.81 -5.63
N TYR A 56 -24.32 15.68 -6.94
CA TYR A 56 -24.87 14.57 -7.71
C TYR A 56 -24.27 13.22 -7.30
N GLY A 57 -22.97 13.19 -6.97
CA GLY A 57 -22.24 12.03 -6.43
C GLY A 57 -22.42 11.77 -4.92
N ASP A 58 -23.19 12.60 -4.23
CA ASP A 58 -23.47 12.49 -2.78
C ASP A 58 -22.22 12.60 -1.89
N LEU A 59 -21.26 13.46 -2.24
CA LEU A 59 -20.07 13.74 -1.43
C LEU A 59 -20.04 15.15 -0.83
N PHE A 60 -20.89 16.07 -1.26
CA PHE A 60 -20.89 17.45 -0.75
C PHE A 60 -21.01 17.53 0.78
N ASN A 61 -21.89 16.72 1.38
CA ASN A 61 -22.04 16.68 2.84
C ASN A 61 -20.88 15.94 3.52
N ALA A 62 -20.29 14.94 2.86
CA ALA A 62 -19.18 14.16 3.40
C ALA A 62 -17.93 15.04 3.58
N ILE A 63 -17.61 15.87 2.59
CA ILE A 63 -16.45 16.78 2.65
C ILE A 63 -16.66 18.01 3.54
N ASN A 64 -17.83 18.15 4.18
CA ASN A 64 -18.14 19.22 5.12
C ASN A 64 -18.17 18.73 6.58
N ARG A 65 -17.81 17.47 6.82
CA ARG A 65 -17.70 16.92 8.18
C ARG A 65 -16.54 17.61 8.90
N ALA A 66 -16.81 18.06 10.13
CA ALA A 66 -15.86 18.84 10.93
C ALA A 66 -14.79 18.00 11.63
N ASP A 67 -15.06 16.71 11.86
CA ASP A 67 -14.15 15.80 12.57
C ASP A 67 -13.11 15.13 11.64
N ASP A 68 -13.23 15.36 10.33
CA ASP A 68 -12.36 14.78 9.31
C ASP A 68 -11.49 15.88 8.68
N ALA A 69 -10.32 15.50 8.14
CA ALA A 69 -9.40 16.42 7.48
C ALA A 69 -9.23 16.03 6.02
N PHE A 70 -9.43 16.98 5.09
CA PHE A 70 -9.44 16.72 3.65
C PHE A 70 -8.47 17.60 2.87
N THR A 71 -7.89 17.02 1.82
CA THR A 71 -7.25 17.76 0.73
C THR A 71 -8.16 17.62 -0.47
N VAL A 72 -8.80 18.73 -0.85
CA VAL A 72 -9.74 18.77 -1.97
C VAL A 72 -9.05 19.39 -3.17
N LEU A 73 -8.85 18.59 -4.21
CA LEU A 73 -8.39 19.05 -5.51
C LEU A 73 -9.62 19.52 -6.29
N ALA A 74 -9.85 20.82 -6.39
CA ALA A 74 -11.07 21.40 -6.92
C ALA A 74 -10.86 21.95 -8.33
N PRO A 75 -11.38 21.30 -9.39
CA PRO A 75 -11.36 21.85 -10.74
C PRO A 75 -12.23 23.10 -10.85
N THR A 76 -11.75 24.10 -11.60
CA THR A 76 -12.55 25.29 -11.94
C THR A 76 -13.72 24.95 -12.87
N ASN A 77 -14.67 25.88 -13.02
CA ASN A 77 -15.78 25.76 -13.96
C ASN A 77 -15.28 25.57 -15.40
N ASP A 78 -14.23 26.29 -15.79
CA ASP A 78 -13.62 26.16 -17.12
C ASP A 78 -12.97 24.78 -17.32
N ALA A 79 -12.34 24.24 -16.28
CA ALA A 79 -11.80 22.87 -16.27
C ALA A 79 -12.91 21.84 -16.51
N VAL A 80 -14.02 21.95 -15.77
CA VAL A 80 -15.16 21.02 -15.88
C VAL A 80 -15.83 21.14 -17.26
N GLN A 81 -15.96 22.35 -17.80
CA GLN A 81 -16.51 22.56 -19.13
C GLN A 81 -15.65 21.90 -20.23
N ARG A 82 -14.32 22.08 -20.18
CA ARG A 82 -13.39 21.37 -21.09
C ARG A 82 -13.51 19.85 -20.97
N PHE A 83 -13.69 19.35 -19.76
CA PHE A 83 -13.93 17.93 -19.53
C PHE A 83 -15.20 17.42 -20.22
N TYR A 84 -16.31 18.17 -20.12
CA TYR A 84 -17.57 17.82 -20.80
C TYR A 84 -17.40 17.81 -22.33
N GLU A 85 -16.72 18.81 -22.89
CA GLU A 85 -16.43 18.89 -24.33
C GLU A 85 -15.59 17.70 -24.79
N LYS A 86 -14.52 17.35 -24.06
CA LYS A 86 -13.66 16.18 -24.35
C LYS A 86 -14.43 14.85 -24.32
N LYS A 87 -15.42 14.73 -23.42
CA LYS A 87 -16.28 13.54 -23.30
C LYS A 87 -17.48 13.57 -24.26
N ASN A 88 -17.68 14.66 -25.00
CA ASN A 88 -18.84 14.88 -25.87
C ASN A 88 -20.19 14.72 -25.13
N ILE A 89 -20.28 15.33 -23.94
CA ILE A 89 -21.49 15.38 -23.09
C ILE A 89 -21.82 16.84 -22.74
N SER A 90 -23.04 17.11 -22.32
CA SER A 90 -23.46 18.45 -21.87
C SER A 90 -23.49 18.61 -20.34
N SER A 91 -23.46 17.50 -19.60
CA SER A 91 -23.49 17.52 -18.14
C SER A 91 -23.01 16.20 -17.51
N ILE A 92 -22.56 16.26 -16.26
CA ILE A 92 -22.13 15.06 -15.51
C ILE A 92 -23.22 14.00 -15.38
N GLU A 93 -24.50 14.41 -15.38
CA GLU A 93 -25.63 13.48 -15.26
C GLU A 93 -25.71 12.46 -16.40
N GLU A 94 -25.18 12.78 -17.59
CA GLU A 94 -25.13 11.86 -18.73
C GLU A 94 -24.18 10.68 -18.50
N LEU A 95 -23.16 10.85 -17.65
CA LEU A 95 -22.25 9.77 -17.23
C LEU A 95 -22.80 8.96 -16.05
N GLY A 96 -23.91 9.41 -15.46
CA GLY A 96 -24.57 8.76 -14.35
C GLY A 96 -23.93 9.02 -12.98
N ARG A 97 -24.72 8.75 -11.94
CA ARG A 97 -24.37 9.06 -10.54
C ARG A 97 -23.07 8.39 -10.08
N GLU A 98 -22.83 7.15 -10.49
CA GLU A 98 -21.66 6.41 -10.01
C GLU A 98 -20.35 6.91 -10.61
N TYR A 99 -20.38 7.37 -11.86
CA TYR A 99 -19.24 8.05 -12.46
C TYR A 99 -18.95 9.35 -11.70
N ALA A 100 -19.98 10.18 -11.46
CA ALA A 100 -19.83 11.43 -10.72
C ALA A 100 -19.26 11.21 -9.31
N ARG A 101 -19.73 10.18 -8.61
CA ARG A 101 -19.21 9.79 -7.30
C ARG A 101 -17.75 9.35 -7.36
N THR A 102 -17.38 8.51 -8.34
CA THR A 102 -15.99 8.06 -8.52
C THR A 102 -15.07 9.23 -8.86
N LEU A 103 -15.49 10.10 -9.77
CA LEU A 103 -14.77 11.33 -10.14
C LEU A 103 -14.52 12.22 -8.94
N ALA A 104 -15.56 12.46 -8.13
CA ALA A 104 -15.44 13.26 -6.91
C ALA A 104 -14.48 12.61 -5.90
N LYS A 105 -14.59 11.30 -5.66
CA LYS A 105 -13.69 10.57 -4.76
C LYS A 105 -12.22 10.64 -5.21
N TYR A 106 -11.96 10.63 -6.51
CA TYR A 106 -10.61 10.72 -7.08
C TYR A 106 -9.94 12.09 -6.83
N HIS A 107 -10.73 13.13 -6.56
CA HIS A 107 -10.25 14.48 -6.30
C HIS A 107 -10.15 14.82 -4.80
N ILE A 108 -10.41 13.87 -3.90
CA ILE A 108 -10.42 14.12 -2.46
C ILE A 108 -9.49 13.13 -1.78
N ILE A 109 -8.59 13.62 -0.94
CA ILE A 109 -7.73 12.81 -0.06
C ILE A 109 -8.20 13.03 1.37
N ASN A 110 -8.29 11.96 2.17
CA ASN A 110 -8.67 12.01 3.59
C ASN A 110 -7.46 12.32 4.49
N ASP A 111 -6.76 13.39 4.17
CA ASP A 111 -5.63 13.95 4.92
C ASP A 111 -5.54 15.45 4.58
N SER A 112 -4.92 16.27 5.43
CA SER A 112 -4.71 17.71 5.17
C SER A 112 -3.25 17.98 4.78
N ILE A 113 -2.94 17.76 3.50
CA ILE A 113 -1.61 17.92 2.91
C ILE A 113 -1.31 19.41 2.78
N ASP A 114 -0.29 19.89 3.48
CA ASP A 114 0.18 21.26 3.37
C ASP A 114 0.96 21.52 2.08
N GLN A 115 1.21 22.80 1.80
CA GLN A 115 1.86 23.19 0.55
C GLN A 115 3.28 22.66 0.46
N GLU A 116 4.03 22.66 1.57
CA GLU A 116 5.43 22.23 1.59
C GLU A 116 5.51 20.76 1.17
N GLU A 117 4.65 19.91 1.72
CA GLU A 117 4.55 18.51 1.38
C GLU A 117 4.04 18.29 -0.05
N PHE A 118 3.01 19.04 -0.46
CA PHE A 118 2.44 18.94 -1.80
C PHE A 118 3.48 19.25 -2.90
N VAL A 119 4.38 20.21 -2.66
CA VAL A 119 5.38 20.63 -3.65
C VAL A 119 6.73 19.92 -3.51
N LYS A 120 6.84 18.85 -2.71
CA LYS A 120 8.03 17.99 -2.70
C LYS A 120 8.21 17.23 -4.01
N GLY A 121 7.14 17.02 -4.77
CA GLY A 121 7.15 16.21 -5.99
C GLY A 121 7.09 14.71 -5.71
N GLY A 122 6.82 13.92 -6.75
CA GLY A 122 6.64 12.48 -6.62
C GLY A 122 5.24 12.12 -6.13
N GLU A 123 5.06 10.94 -5.57
CA GLU A 123 3.76 10.48 -5.09
C GLU A 123 3.30 11.32 -3.88
N LEU A 124 2.06 11.83 -3.91
CA LEU A 124 1.48 12.55 -2.78
C LEU A 124 1.35 11.62 -1.56
N PRO A 125 1.53 12.16 -0.35
CA PRO A 125 1.16 11.47 0.86
C PRO A 125 -0.33 11.08 0.88
N GLY A 126 -0.61 9.82 1.17
CA GLY A 126 -1.98 9.31 1.25
C GLY A 126 -2.55 8.87 -0.09
N ARG A 127 -3.85 8.54 -0.07
CA ARG A 127 -4.59 8.07 -1.25
C ARG A 127 -5.90 8.83 -1.35
N THR A 128 -6.38 8.97 -2.57
CA THR A 128 -7.71 9.54 -2.82
C THR A 128 -8.79 8.69 -2.13
N LEU A 129 -10.01 9.20 -1.98
CA LEU A 129 -11.14 8.44 -1.45
C LEU A 129 -11.55 7.27 -2.39
N SER A 130 -11.07 7.25 -3.64
CA SER A 130 -11.17 6.10 -4.55
C SER A 130 -10.01 5.10 -4.38
N GLY A 131 -9.07 5.40 -3.49
CA GLY A 131 -7.93 4.56 -3.12
C GLY A 131 -6.79 4.61 -4.14
N ASP A 132 -6.64 5.73 -4.84
CA ASP A 132 -5.63 5.91 -5.89
C ASP A 132 -4.49 6.80 -5.41
N ALA A 133 -3.30 6.54 -5.91
CA ALA A 133 -2.13 7.39 -5.71
C ALA A 133 -2.18 8.54 -6.71
N LEU A 134 -1.88 9.75 -6.25
CA LEU A 134 -1.68 10.89 -7.12
C LEU A 134 -0.21 11.28 -7.09
N GLN A 135 0.33 11.72 -8.21
CA GLN A 135 1.71 12.13 -8.37
C GLN A 135 1.77 13.63 -8.65
N ILE A 136 2.73 14.32 -8.03
CA ILE A 136 3.10 15.68 -8.35
C ILE A 136 4.31 15.69 -9.26
N THR A 137 4.18 16.41 -10.36
CA THR A 137 5.21 16.57 -11.37
C THR A 137 5.39 18.04 -11.68
N PHE A 138 6.59 18.39 -12.14
CA PHE A 138 6.93 19.74 -12.55
C PHE A 138 7.15 19.75 -14.07
N ASP A 139 6.46 20.64 -14.79
CA ASP A 139 6.70 20.86 -16.21
C ASP A 139 7.58 22.11 -16.40
N ASP A 140 8.85 21.89 -16.69
CA ASP A 140 9.83 22.94 -16.94
C ASP A 140 9.56 23.73 -18.24
N ASN A 141 8.58 23.31 -19.07
CA ASN A 141 8.17 24.04 -20.26
C ASN A 141 7.21 25.21 -19.98
N THR A 142 6.71 25.37 -18.74
CA THR A 142 5.97 26.57 -18.36
C THR A 142 6.94 27.74 -18.15
N VAL A 143 6.59 28.91 -18.69
CA VAL A 143 7.50 30.08 -18.83
C VAL A 143 7.94 30.67 -17.47
N GLU A 144 7.27 30.28 -16.39
CA GLU A 144 7.57 30.67 -15.01
C GLU A 144 7.82 29.40 -14.18
N GLY A 145 9.08 29.03 -13.97
CA GLY A 145 9.42 27.95 -13.02
C GLY A 145 8.91 28.25 -11.60
N GLY A 146 8.86 27.23 -10.74
CA GLY A 146 8.31 27.34 -9.39
C GLY A 146 6.89 26.79 -9.28
N LEU A 147 6.03 27.40 -8.45
CA LEU A 147 4.67 26.89 -8.22
C LEU A 147 3.81 26.84 -9.50
N SER A 148 4.07 27.71 -10.48
CA SER A 148 3.38 27.74 -11.78
C SER A 148 3.76 26.58 -12.72
N SER A 149 4.61 25.65 -12.26
CA SER A 149 4.99 24.44 -13.02
C SER A 149 4.40 23.17 -12.44
N VAL A 150 3.55 23.25 -11.41
CA VAL A 150 3.07 22.07 -10.67
C VAL A 150 1.85 21.46 -11.34
N PHE A 151 1.93 20.15 -11.63
CA PHE A 151 0.85 19.35 -12.16
C PHE A 151 0.56 18.14 -11.28
N VAL A 152 -0.71 17.76 -11.20
CA VAL A 152 -1.14 16.48 -10.63
C VAL A 152 -1.30 15.47 -11.77
N ASN A 153 -0.66 14.31 -11.64
CA ASN A 153 -0.61 13.20 -12.61
C ASN A 153 -0.17 13.61 -14.02
N GLN A 154 0.66 14.64 -14.17
CA GLN A 154 1.01 15.24 -15.47
C GLN A 154 -0.23 15.65 -16.30
N GLU A 155 -1.39 15.80 -15.66
CA GLU A 155 -2.68 15.99 -16.31
C GLU A 155 -3.25 17.37 -15.98
N ALA A 156 -3.32 17.71 -14.69
CA ALA A 156 -3.99 18.93 -14.24
C ALA A 156 -3.02 19.91 -13.58
N HIS A 157 -2.92 21.10 -14.16
CA HIS A 157 -2.15 22.21 -13.57
C HIS A 157 -2.82 22.71 -12.28
N VAL A 158 -2.01 23.05 -11.29
CA VAL A 158 -2.48 23.60 -10.00
C VAL A 158 -2.37 25.13 -10.01
N SER A 159 -3.50 25.82 -10.00
CA SER A 159 -3.56 27.29 -10.10
C SER A 159 -3.65 28.03 -8.77
N GLU A 160 -4.19 27.42 -7.73
CA GLU A 160 -4.16 27.96 -6.36
C GLU A 160 -3.76 26.87 -5.36
N PHE A 161 -2.92 27.21 -4.40
CA PHE A 161 -2.33 26.25 -3.46
C PHE A 161 -2.83 26.45 -2.04
N ALA A 162 -3.04 25.33 -1.35
CA ALA A 162 -3.19 25.25 0.10
C ALA A 162 -4.16 26.27 0.72
N ILE A 163 -5.32 26.47 0.10
CA ILE A 163 -6.38 27.34 0.65
C ILE A 163 -6.91 26.68 1.94
N THR A 164 -6.69 27.34 3.08
CA THR A 164 -7.10 26.83 4.39
C THR A 164 -8.62 26.81 4.56
N THR A 165 -9.16 25.65 4.94
CA THR A 165 -10.58 25.44 5.29
C THR A 165 -10.70 24.93 6.74
N ALA A 166 -11.90 24.93 7.33
CA ALA A 166 -12.08 24.43 8.71
C ALA A 166 -11.73 22.96 8.89
N ASN A 167 -11.77 22.19 7.80
CA ASN A 167 -11.60 20.75 7.80
C ASN A 167 -10.56 20.31 6.75
N GLY A 168 -9.55 21.15 6.51
CA GLY A 168 -8.39 20.80 5.68
C GLY A 168 -7.95 21.90 4.72
N ARG A 169 -7.62 21.52 3.48
CA ARG A 169 -7.05 22.40 2.45
C ARG A 169 -7.66 22.15 1.07
N ILE A 170 -7.71 23.19 0.25
CA ILE A 170 -8.11 23.11 -1.17
C ILE A 170 -6.91 23.48 -2.05
N TYR A 171 -6.74 22.71 -3.12
CA TYR A 171 -5.86 23.06 -4.25
C TYR A 171 -6.74 23.19 -5.49
N VAL A 172 -6.63 24.31 -6.21
CA VAL A 172 -7.46 24.58 -7.38
C VAL A 172 -6.77 24.04 -8.62
N LEU A 173 -7.53 23.32 -9.44
CA LEU A 173 -7.02 22.72 -10.67
C LEU A 173 -7.60 23.41 -11.90
N ASP A 174 -6.74 23.61 -12.89
CA ASP A 174 -7.16 24.11 -14.20
C ASP A 174 -7.69 22.99 -15.11
N ASP A 175 -7.52 21.71 -14.77
CA ASP A 175 -8.15 20.61 -15.49
C ASP A 175 -8.77 19.59 -14.53
N VAL A 176 -9.74 18.82 -15.02
CA VAL A 176 -10.35 17.72 -14.26
C VAL A 176 -9.45 16.49 -14.35
N LEU A 177 -9.03 15.96 -13.20
CA LEU A 177 -8.32 14.69 -13.14
C LEU A 177 -9.24 13.55 -13.58
N ASN A 178 -8.77 12.70 -14.48
CA ASN A 178 -9.58 11.62 -15.01
C ASN A 178 -9.29 10.30 -14.27
N PRO A 179 -10.22 9.79 -13.43
CA PRO A 179 -10.05 8.48 -12.83
C PRO A 179 -10.06 7.42 -13.92
N ALA A 180 -9.23 6.39 -13.74
CA ALA A 180 -9.34 5.20 -14.54
C ALA A 180 -10.65 4.46 -14.20
N ILE A 181 -11.55 4.38 -15.18
CA ILE A 181 -12.88 3.77 -15.00
C ILE A 181 -13.01 2.38 -15.61
N GLU A 182 -12.11 2.05 -16.53
CA GLU A 182 -12.06 0.73 -17.16
C GLU A 182 -11.15 -0.17 -16.33
N THR A 183 -11.59 -1.41 -16.13
CA THR A 183 -10.72 -2.47 -15.60
C THR A 183 -9.59 -2.79 -16.58
N ILE A 184 -8.61 -3.57 -16.13
CA ILE A 184 -7.53 -4.07 -17.00
C ILE A 184 -8.10 -4.72 -18.27
N TYR A 185 -9.09 -5.60 -18.13
CA TYR A 185 -9.65 -6.30 -19.27
C TYR A 185 -10.43 -5.37 -20.19
N GLU A 186 -11.29 -4.51 -19.63
CA GLU A 186 -12.06 -3.54 -20.42
C GLU A 186 -11.10 -2.68 -21.26
N ARG A 187 -10.05 -2.14 -20.64
CA ARG A 187 -9.03 -1.35 -21.34
C ARG A 187 -8.33 -2.15 -22.44
N LEU A 188 -7.84 -3.35 -22.16
CA LEU A 188 -7.19 -4.21 -23.16
C LEU A 188 -8.12 -4.55 -24.34
N SER A 189 -9.40 -4.78 -24.07
CA SER A 189 -10.39 -5.15 -25.10
C SER A 189 -10.71 -4.02 -26.09
N THR A 190 -10.45 -2.75 -25.71
CA THR A 190 -10.60 -1.61 -26.62
C THR A 190 -9.42 -1.46 -27.59
N LYS A 191 -8.28 -2.09 -27.31
CA LYS A 191 -7.07 -1.98 -28.10
C LYS A 191 -7.15 -2.87 -29.34
N THR A 192 -6.80 -2.31 -30.49
CA THR A 192 -6.88 -3.01 -31.79
C THR A 192 -5.72 -3.99 -32.02
N ASP A 193 -4.67 -3.91 -31.20
CA ASP A 193 -3.39 -4.62 -31.30
C ASP A 193 -3.15 -5.65 -30.17
N HIS A 194 -4.19 -6.02 -29.41
CA HIS A 194 -4.10 -7.02 -28.32
C HIS A 194 -5.08 -8.19 -28.51
N LYS A 195 -5.46 -8.51 -29.76
CA LYS A 195 -6.55 -9.46 -30.04
C LYS A 195 -6.20 -10.87 -29.58
N ILE A 196 -4.96 -11.32 -29.81
CA ILE A 196 -4.51 -12.67 -29.43
C ILE A 196 -4.52 -12.82 -27.90
N PHE A 197 -3.98 -11.82 -27.20
CA PHE A 197 -3.91 -11.81 -25.74
C PHE A 197 -5.31 -11.75 -25.09
N CYS A 198 -6.18 -10.88 -25.59
CA CYS A 198 -7.57 -10.78 -25.11
C CYS A 198 -8.34 -12.08 -25.33
N GLN A 199 -8.22 -12.71 -26.50
CA GLN A 199 -8.85 -14.00 -26.76
C GLN A 199 -8.34 -15.08 -25.79
N ALA A 200 -7.04 -15.08 -25.45
CA ALA A 200 -6.49 -16.00 -24.47
C ALA A 200 -7.00 -15.73 -23.05
N LEU A 201 -7.13 -14.46 -22.63
CA LEU A 201 -7.74 -14.07 -21.35
C LEU A 201 -9.20 -14.56 -21.23
N GLU A 202 -9.98 -14.45 -22.30
CA GLU A 202 -11.36 -14.93 -22.35
C GLU A 202 -11.43 -16.45 -22.23
N ARG A 203 -10.63 -17.17 -23.04
CA ARG A 203 -10.67 -18.64 -23.13
C ARG A 203 -10.15 -19.34 -21.88
N THR A 204 -9.33 -18.67 -21.09
CA THR A 204 -8.75 -19.18 -19.83
C THR A 204 -9.54 -18.79 -18.58
N GLY A 205 -10.60 -17.97 -18.73
CA GLY A 205 -11.41 -17.46 -17.63
C GLY A 205 -10.75 -16.32 -16.83
N TRP A 206 -9.54 -15.89 -17.19
CA TRP A 206 -8.83 -14.82 -16.49
C TRP A 206 -9.47 -13.44 -16.69
N ARG A 207 -10.23 -13.25 -17.78
CA ARG A 207 -11.08 -12.07 -18.00
C ARG A 207 -11.89 -11.71 -16.75
N ASP A 208 -12.59 -12.68 -16.18
CA ASP A 208 -13.54 -12.43 -15.10
C ASP A 208 -12.81 -11.96 -13.83
N THR A 209 -11.61 -12.51 -13.57
CA THR A 209 -10.76 -12.04 -12.46
C THR A 209 -10.26 -10.62 -12.68
N LEU A 210 -9.81 -10.31 -13.91
CA LEU A 210 -9.30 -8.97 -14.26
C LEU A 210 -10.41 -7.90 -14.36
N ASN A 211 -11.68 -8.27 -14.19
CA ASN A 211 -12.80 -7.34 -14.04
C ASN A 211 -13.19 -7.06 -12.58
N ILE A 212 -12.56 -7.74 -11.61
CA ILE A 212 -12.84 -7.53 -10.18
C ILE A 212 -12.13 -6.26 -9.70
N VAL A 213 -12.88 -5.34 -9.11
CA VAL A 213 -12.36 -4.09 -8.51
C VAL A 213 -12.38 -4.16 -6.97
N THR A 214 -13.34 -4.86 -6.39
CA THR A 214 -13.44 -5.10 -4.95
C THR A 214 -13.87 -6.53 -4.66
N SER A 215 -13.45 -7.07 -3.52
CA SER A 215 -13.97 -8.31 -2.94
C SER A 215 -14.61 -8.03 -1.58
N LEU A 216 -15.50 -8.92 -1.16
CA LEU A 216 -16.16 -8.85 0.14
C LEU A 216 -15.61 -9.94 1.06
N LEU A 217 -14.96 -9.52 2.14
CA LEU A 217 -14.54 -10.41 3.21
C LEU A 217 -15.67 -10.56 4.21
N SER A 218 -16.18 -11.79 4.35
CA SER A 218 -17.22 -12.10 5.31
C SER A 218 -16.59 -12.58 6.63
N GLY A 219 -16.83 -11.83 7.69
CA GLY A 219 -16.45 -12.18 9.05
C GLY A 219 -17.59 -12.85 9.84
N PRO A 220 -17.29 -13.37 11.05
CA PRO A 220 -18.28 -13.78 12.04
C PRO A 220 -19.44 -12.79 12.18
N SER A 221 -20.64 -13.33 12.47
CA SER A 221 -21.87 -12.55 12.66
C SER A 221 -22.32 -11.72 11.44
N GLY A 222 -21.89 -12.08 10.22
CA GLY A 222 -22.36 -11.45 8.98
C GLY A 222 -21.69 -10.10 8.67
N MET A 223 -20.56 -9.80 9.29
CA MET A 223 -19.79 -8.59 8.98
C MET A 223 -19.18 -8.69 7.59
N GLN A 224 -19.21 -7.61 6.82
CA GLN A 224 -18.57 -7.54 5.50
C GLN A 224 -17.53 -6.41 5.49
N VAL A 225 -16.32 -6.72 5.03
CA VAL A 225 -15.27 -5.75 4.76
C VAL A 225 -15.02 -5.74 3.26
N GLU A 226 -15.25 -4.60 2.62
CA GLU A 226 -14.87 -4.39 1.22
C GLU A 226 -13.36 -4.21 1.11
N GLN A 227 -12.74 -4.91 0.17
CA GLN A 227 -11.33 -4.83 -0.10
C GLN A 227 -11.07 -4.55 -1.58
N LYS A 228 -10.35 -3.47 -1.89
CA LYS A 228 -9.94 -3.15 -3.26
C LYS A 228 -9.02 -4.26 -3.80
N ARG A 229 -9.26 -4.67 -5.03
CA ARG A 229 -8.46 -5.63 -5.77
C ARG A 229 -7.74 -4.91 -6.89
N ASN A 230 -6.42 -4.98 -6.83
CA ASN A 230 -5.54 -4.44 -7.84
C ASN A 230 -4.71 -5.57 -8.44
N PHE A 231 -4.40 -5.47 -9.73
CA PHE A 231 -3.52 -6.37 -10.46
C PHE A 231 -2.54 -5.58 -11.33
N THR A 232 -1.51 -6.27 -11.78
CA THR A 232 -0.63 -5.77 -12.83
C THR A 232 -0.56 -6.80 -13.94
N VAL A 233 -0.80 -6.38 -15.19
CA VAL A 233 -0.73 -7.28 -16.34
C VAL A 233 0.44 -6.91 -17.23
N LEU A 234 1.34 -7.87 -17.42
CA LEU A 234 2.39 -7.81 -18.43
C LEU A 234 1.74 -8.09 -19.79
N SER A 235 1.39 -7.07 -20.55
CA SER A 235 0.60 -7.26 -21.78
C SER A 235 1.49 -7.52 -22.99
N VAL A 236 1.10 -8.49 -23.81
CA VAL A 236 1.77 -8.83 -25.07
C VAL A 236 0.90 -8.37 -26.23
N SER A 237 1.45 -7.52 -27.10
CA SER A 237 0.74 -7.07 -28.31
C SER A 237 0.79 -8.14 -29.41
N ASP A 238 -0.11 -8.02 -30.39
CA ASP A 238 -0.15 -8.86 -31.58
C ASP A 238 1.15 -8.73 -32.40
N GLU A 239 1.80 -7.57 -32.38
CA GLU A 239 3.12 -7.35 -33.02
C GLU A 239 4.23 -8.13 -32.32
N VAL A 240 4.27 -8.11 -30.99
CA VAL A 240 5.25 -8.87 -30.20
C VAL A 240 5.05 -10.37 -30.40
N PHE A 241 3.80 -10.84 -30.43
CA PHE A 241 3.48 -12.22 -30.79
C PHE A 241 3.95 -12.58 -32.21
N ALA A 242 3.70 -11.70 -33.18
CA ALA A 242 4.12 -11.92 -34.56
C ALA A 242 5.64 -12.04 -34.71
N GLY A 243 6.41 -11.27 -33.92
CA GLY A 243 7.88 -11.37 -33.85
C GLY A 243 8.39 -12.75 -33.45
N ASP A 244 7.56 -13.54 -32.76
CA ASP A 244 7.85 -14.90 -32.30
C ASP A 244 7.04 -15.98 -33.07
N GLY A 245 6.51 -15.60 -34.25
CA GLY A 245 5.81 -16.49 -35.17
C GLY A 245 4.36 -16.82 -34.79
N ILE A 246 3.76 -16.08 -33.86
CA ILE A 246 2.38 -16.26 -33.42
C ILE A 246 1.51 -15.20 -34.10
N SER A 247 0.65 -15.61 -35.03
CA SER A 247 -0.23 -14.69 -35.77
C SER A 247 -1.72 -14.81 -35.40
N SER A 248 -2.04 -15.79 -34.57
CA SER A 248 -3.40 -16.11 -34.13
C SER A 248 -3.41 -16.78 -32.76
N PHE A 249 -4.59 -16.86 -32.14
CA PHE A 249 -4.79 -17.63 -30.92
C PHE A 249 -4.44 -19.12 -31.09
N ASP A 250 -4.76 -19.71 -32.25
CA ASP A 250 -4.45 -21.11 -32.52
C ASP A 250 -2.93 -21.34 -32.62
N ASP A 251 -2.17 -20.38 -33.17
CA ASP A 251 -0.70 -20.44 -33.19
C ASP A 251 -0.13 -20.40 -31.76
N LEU A 252 -0.71 -19.58 -30.87
CA LEU A 252 -0.29 -19.51 -29.46
C LEU A 252 -0.56 -20.85 -28.75
N VAL A 253 -1.75 -21.42 -28.93
CA VAL A 253 -2.11 -22.74 -28.40
C VAL A 253 -1.16 -23.82 -28.91
N ALA A 254 -0.83 -23.80 -30.21
CA ALA A 254 0.08 -24.74 -30.82
C ALA A 254 1.50 -24.59 -30.27
N LYS A 255 2.01 -23.36 -30.14
CA LYS A 255 3.33 -23.08 -29.57
C LYS A 255 3.46 -23.61 -28.14
N LEU A 256 2.41 -23.44 -27.33
CA LEU A 256 2.37 -23.88 -25.94
C LEU A 256 2.05 -25.39 -25.77
N ASN A 257 1.66 -26.09 -26.84
CA ASN A 257 1.11 -27.45 -26.78
C ASN A 257 -0.05 -27.58 -25.76
N ALA A 258 -0.96 -26.60 -25.75
CA ALA A 258 -1.91 -26.42 -24.65
C ALA A 258 -3.12 -27.38 -24.64
N GLY A 259 -3.32 -28.23 -25.65
CA GLY A 259 -4.51 -29.10 -25.70
C GLY A 259 -5.81 -28.28 -25.84
N SER A 260 -6.86 -28.58 -25.07
CA SER A 260 -8.20 -27.97 -25.28
C SER A 260 -8.93 -27.49 -24.02
N ASP A 261 -8.56 -27.96 -22.83
CA ASP A 261 -9.22 -27.58 -21.56
C ASP A 261 -8.56 -26.35 -20.94
N TYR A 262 -8.86 -25.18 -21.49
CA TYR A 262 -8.16 -23.93 -21.17
C TYR A 262 -8.56 -23.30 -19.82
N GLU A 263 -9.67 -23.71 -19.20
CA GLU A 263 -10.09 -23.22 -17.88
C GLU A 263 -9.37 -23.94 -16.73
N ASN A 264 -8.83 -25.13 -16.99
CA ASN A 264 -7.97 -25.83 -16.04
C ASN A 264 -6.69 -25.02 -15.79
N ARG A 265 -6.38 -24.74 -14.51
CA ARG A 265 -5.21 -23.94 -14.11
C ARG A 265 -3.86 -24.59 -14.42
N GLU A 266 -3.85 -25.92 -14.56
CA GLU A 266 -2.66 -26.69 -14.97
C GLU A 266 -2.48 -26.73 -16.50
N ASN A 267 -3.43 -26.19 -17.28
CA ASN A 267 -3.32 -26.11 -18.73
C ASN A 267 -2.20 -25.13 -19.14
N ALA A 268 -1.37 -25.49 -20.11
CA ALA A 268 -0.22 -24.66 -20.52
C ALA A 268 -0.64 -23.25 -20.99
N LEU A 269 -1.77 -23.08 -21.67
CA LEU A 269 -2.30 -21.76 -22.01
C LEU A 269 -2.75 -20.99 -20.76
N ASN A 270 -3.45 -21.65 -19.85
CA ASN A 270 -3.91 -21.01 -18.61
C ASN A 270 -2.72 -20.56 -17.76
N SER A 271 -1.74 -21.45 -17.54
CA SER A 271 -0.53 -21.13 -16.80
C SER A 271 0.25 -20.01 -17.48
N TYR A 272 0.38 -20.02 -18.82
CA TYR A 272 1.03 -18.94 -19.56
C TYR A 272 0.35 -17.59 -19.33
N ILE A 273 -0.98 -17.52 -19.44
CA ILE A 273 -1.73 -16.29 -19.21
C ILE A 273 -1.66 -15.86 -17.74
N ALA A 274 -1.77 -16.80 -16.81
CA ALA A 274 -1.63 -16.54 -15.38
C ALA A 274 -0.24 -15.99 -15.01
N TYR A 275 0.80 -16.41 -15.72
CA TYR A 275 2.17 -15.93 -15.55
C TYR A 275 2.33 -14.45 -15.91
N HIS A 276 1.46 -13.91 -16.77
CA HIS A 276 1.45 -12.49 -17.15
C HIS A 276 0.62 -11.62 -16.19
N ILE A 277 0.00 -12.19 -15.16
CA ILE A 277 -0.86 -11.49 -14.21
C ILE A 277 -0.20 -11.53 -12.82
N LEU A 278 0.02 -10.37 -12.23
CA LEU A 278 0.55 -10.19 -10.88
C LEU A 278 -0.52 -9.59 -9.97
N ASN A 279 -0.45 -9.89 -8.68
CA ASN A 279 -1.30 -9.23 -7.68
C ASN A 279 -0.73 -7.85 -7.31
N GLY A 280 -1.62 -6.90 -7.02
CA GLY A 280 -1.29 -5.54 -6.65
C GLY A 280 -1.05 -4.62 -7.84
N ALA A 281 -1.12 -3.31 -7.59
CA ALA A 281 -0.81 -2.27 -8.56
C ALA A 281 0.69 -1.98 -8.53
N ARG A 282 1.44 -2.38 -9.57
CA ARG A 282 2.89 -2.26 -9.64
C ARG A 282 3.29 -1.42 -10.86
N THR A 283 4.03 -0.34 -10.61
CA THR A 283 4.61 0.52 -11.64
C THR A 283 5.91 -0.08 -12.19
N LEU A 284 6.37 0.39 -13.34
CA LEU A 284 7.69 0.08 -13.88
C LEU A 284 8.81 0.41 -12.88
N SER A 285 8.69 1.54 -12.18
CA SER A 285 9.62 1.89 -11.10
C SER A 285 9.65 0.86 -9.98
N ALA A 286 8.52 0.19 -9.69
CA ALA A 286 8.50 -0.90 -8.71
C ALA A 286 9.30 -2.12 -9.20
N PHE A 287 9.25 -2.46 -10.50
CA PHE A 287 10.08 -3.50 -11.11
C PHE A 287 11.57 -3.12 -11.16
N GLN A 288 11.88 -1.83 -11.20
CA GLN A 288 13.24 -1.27 -11.13
C GLN A 288 13.73 -1.05 -9.69
N ALA A 289 12.86 -1.22 -8.69
CA ALA A 289 13.21 -1.16 -7.28
C ALA A 289 13.64 -2.56 -6.80
N TYR A 290 14.93 -2.84 -6.95
CA TYR A 290 15.53 -4.13 -6.62
C TYR A 290 15.71 -4.33 -5.13
N ASP A 291 15.75 -5.60 -4.72
CA ASP A 291 16.01 -5.97 -3.34
C ASP A 291 17.50 -5.75 -3.01
N ASN A 292 17.77 -5.07 -1.90
CA ASN A 292 19.13 -4.90 -1.38
C ASN A 292 19.78 -6.25 -1.04
N ILE A 293 18.97 -7.29 -0.82
CA ILE A 293 19.42 -8.64 -0.48
C ILE A 293 19.92 -9.41 -1.73
N LEU A 294 19.37 -9.13 -2.92
CA LEU A 294 19.61 -9.92 -4.14
C LEU A 294 20.47 -9.22 -5.19
N GLU A 295 21.09 -8.09 -4.84
CA GLU A 295 21.94 -7.25 -5.71
C GLU A 295 21.35 -7.07 -7.12
N LYS A 296 20.50 -6.05 -7.30
CA LYS A 296 19.89 -5.71 -8.60
C LYS A 296 18.98 -6.80 -9.18
N LYS A 297 18.43 -7.67 -8.33
CA LYS A 297 17.44 -8.68 -8.70
C LYS A 297 16.21 -8.60 -7.81
N LYS A 298 15.08 -9.07 -8.33
CA LYS A 298 13.82 -9.19 -7.59
C LYS A 298 12.94 -10.27 -8.17
N LEU A 299 12.37 -11.12 -7.32
CA LEU A 299 11.38 -12.10 -7.71
C LEU A 299 9.98 -11.51 -7.62
N TRP A 300 9.17 -11.75 -8.65
CA TRP A 300 7.79 -11.32 -8.74
C TRP A 300 6.85 -12.52 -8.78
N GLY A 301 5.96 -12.58 -7.79
CA GLY A 301 4.86 -13.55 -7.74
C GLY A 301 3.85 -13.29 -8.85
N THR A 302 3.50 -14.34 -9.60
CA THR A 302 2.47 -14.29 -10.63
C THR A 302 1.21 -15.04 -10.16
N ARG A 303 0.15 -15.01 -10.96
CA ARG A 303 -1.05 -15.82 -10.72
C ARG A 303 -0.88 -17.28 -11.16
N ALA A 304 0.23 -17.62 -11.80
CA ALA A 304 0.70 -18.99 -11.97
C ALA A 304 1.52 -19.41 -10.73
N ASP A 305 1.71 -20.71 -10.54
CA ASP A 305 2.66 -21.26 -9.56
C ASP A 305 4.10 -21.13 -10.09
N SER A 306 4.50 -19.90 -10.43
CA SER A 306 5.80 -19.56 -11.02
C SER A 306 6.14 -18.09 -10.76
N LEU A 307 7.44 -17.79 -10.76
CA LEU A 307 7.98 -16.46 -10.49
C LEU A 307 8.62 -15.86 -11.74
N ILE A 308 8.59 -14.53 -11.85
CA ILE A 308 9.39 -13.78 -12.80
C ILE A 308 10.60 -13.20 -12.06
N LEU A 309 11.80 -13.43 -12.59
CA LEU A 309 13.01 -12.78 -12.10
C LEU A 309 13.20 -11.47 -12.87
N ALA A 310 13.08 -10.33 -12.19
CA ALA A 310 13.51 -9.05 -12.72
C ALA A 310 14.97 -8.80 -12.34
N SER A 311 15.83 -8.46 -13.30
CA SER A 311 17.23 -8.09 -13.05
C SER A 311 17.62 -6.81 -13.79
N GLU A 312 18.56 -6.04 -13.22
CA GLU A 312 19.18 -4.91 -13.92
C GLU A 312 20.44 -5.33 -14.67
N VAL A 313 20.49 -5.06 -15.97
CA VAL A 313 21.73 -5.14 -16.76
C VAL A 313 21.88 -3.83 -17.53
N ASN A 314 23.01 -3.13 -17.33
CA ASN A 314 23.28 -1.83 -17.96
C ASN A 314 22.13 -0.80 -17.80
N GLN A 315 21.56 -0.71 -16.60
CA GLN A 315 20.42 0.18 -16.26
C GLN A 315 19.10 -0.16 -16.95
N ILE A 316 19.01 -1.33 -17.61
CA ILE A 316 17.78 -1.83 -18.21
C ILE A 316 17.25 -2.96 -17.33
N CYS A 317 15.94 -2.92 -17.03
CA CYS A 317 15.26 -3.96 -16.29
C CYS A 317 14.80 -5.06 -17.24
N TYR A 318 15.38 -6.25 -17.09
CA TYR A 318 14.99 -7.43 -17.85
C TYR A 318 14.17 -8.38 -17.00
N LEU A 319 13.21 -9.04 -17.64
CA LEU A 319 12.40 -10.13 -17.10
C LEU A 319 12.96 -11.45 -17.62
N ASN A 320 13.28 -12.34 -16.68
CA ASN A 320 13.83 -13.68 -16.90
C ASN A 320 15.10 -13.69 -17.77
N ASP A 321 16.02 -12.76 -17.54
CA ASP A 321 17.32 -12.79 -18.21
C ASP A 321 18.24 -13.88 -17.66
N ASP A 322 19.25 -14.22 -18.45
CA ASP A 322 20.30 -15.20 -18.14
C ASP A 322 21.50 -14.58 -17.38
N GLY A 323 21.39 -13.32 -16.92
CA GLY A 323 22.47 -12.52 -16.36
C GLY A 323 23.23 -11.66 -17.37
N ASN A 324 22.96 -11.80 -18.67
CA ASN A 324 23.66 -11.07 -19.74
C ASN A 324 22.78 -10.05 -20.47
N GLY A 325 21.56 -9.79 -19.99
CA GLY A 325 20.65 -8.83 -20.62
C GLY A 325 19.98 -9.35 -21.90
N ALA A 326 19.70 -10.67 -21.96
CA ALA A 326 18.99 -11.32 -23.06
C ALA A 326 17.51 -11.64 -22.75
N GLY A 327 16.94 -11.04 -21.69
CA GLY A 327 15.54 -11.23 -21.29
C GLY A 327 14.55 -10.34 -22.04
N VAL A 328 13.28 -10.41 -21.66
CA VAL A 328 12.23 -9.49 -22.13
C VAL A 328 12.29 -8.17 -21.34
N THR A 329 12.04 -7.02 -21.96
CA THR A 329 11.93 -5.74 -21.25
C THR A 329 10.54 -5.12 -21.42
N PHE A 330 10.35 -3.97 -20.79
CA PHE A 330 9.13 -3.17 -20.88
C PHE A 330 9.18 -2.23 -22.09
N VAL A 331 8.05 -2.07 -22.77
CA VAL A 331 7.82 -1.00 -23.74
C VAL A 331 7.66 0.30 -22.96
N THR A 332 8.79 0.92 -22.65
CA THR A 332 8.90 1.95 -21.59
C THR A 332 8.01 3.17 -21.88
N GLU A 333 7.84 3.54 -23.13
CA GLU A 333 7.00 4.67 -23.56
C GLU A 333 5.50 4.41 -23.45
N LYS A 334 5.08 3.15 -23.26
CA LYS A 334 3.69 2.72 -23.03
C LYS A 334 3.46 2.11 -21.64
N ALA A 335 4.49 2.09 -20.79
CA ALA A 335 4.43 1.52 -19.45
C ALA A 335 3.57 2.38 -18.51
N ASN A 336 3.20 1.80 -17.35
CA ASN A 336 2.39 2.46 -16.32
C ASN A 336 1.00 2.91 -16.80
N GLU A 337 0.37 2.17 -17.70
CA GLU A 337 -1.00 2.48 -18.10
C GLU A 337 -1.96 2.16 -16.95
N LEU A 338 -2.42 3.23 -16.29
CA LEU A 338 -3.30 3.16 -15.12
C LEU A 338 -4.72 2.75 -15.54
N VAL A 339 -5.27 1.77 -14.83
CA VAL A 339 -6.62 1.23 -15.00
C VAL A 339 -7.31 1.11 -13.64
N LYS A 340 -8.64 0.95 -13.63
CA LYS A 340 -9.48 1.01 -12.41
C LYS A 340 -9.05 0.04 -11.31
N ASN A 341 -8.48 -1.09 -11.69
CA ASN A 341 -7.99 -2.14 -10.81
C ASN A 341 -6.51 -2.46 -11.04
N GLY A 342 -5.68 -1.44 -11.34
CA GLY A 342 -4.22 -1.54 -11.27
C GLY A 342 -3.49 -0.98 -12.50
N TYR A 343 -2.51 -1.73 -13.03
CA TYR A 343 -1.66 -1.26 -14.14
C TYR A 343 -1.53 -2.28 -15.27
N ILE A 344 -1.45 -1.77 -16.50
CA ILE A 344 -0.97 -2.54 -17.66
C ILE A 344 0.48 -2.13 -17.91
N GLN A 345 1.36 -3.12 -18.07
CA GLN A 345 2.78 -2.95 -18.33
C GLN A 345 3.12 -3.69 -19.64
N PRO A 346 3.10 -3.02 -20.80
CA PRO A 346 3.41 -3.68 -22.05
C PRO A 346 4.86 -4.14 -22.10
N ILE A 347 5.08 -5.36 -22.59
CA ILE A 347 6.42 -5.97 -22.71
C ILE A 347 6.79 -6.13 -24.18
N ASP A 348 8.09 -6.13 -24.48
CA ASP A 348 8.60 -6.08 -25.86
C ASP A 348 8.93 -7.45 -26.48
N GLY A 349 8.69 -8.53 -25.73
CA GLY A 349 9.03 -9.89 -26.13
C GLY A 349 8.06 -10.95 -25.61
N TYR A 350 8.07 -12.11 -26.27
CA TYR A 350 7.37 -13.30 -25.78
C TYR A 350 8.00 -13.76 -24.46
N LEU A 351 7.19 -13.83 -23.39
CA LEU A 351 7.65 -14.16 -22.04
C LEU A 351 7.17 -15.58 -21.64
N PRO A 352 7.95 -16.64 -21.92
CA PRO A 352 7.61 -17.99 -21.50
C PRO A 352 7.77 -18.17 -19.99
N ILE A 353 7.07 -19.16 -19.44
CA ILE A 353 7.34 -19.65 -18.10
C ILE A 353 8.71 -20.34 -18.11
N VAL A 354 9.61 -19.89 -17.26
CA VAL A 354 10.95 -20.46 -17.11
C VAL A 354 11.10 -21.12 -15.74
N SER A 355 11.85 -22.23 -15.70
CA SER A 355 12.28 -22.82 -14.45
C SER A 355 13.43 -21.98 -13.87
N GLN A 356 13.29 -21.56 -12.62
CA GLN A 356 14.30 -20.78 -11.92
C GLN A 356 15.03 -21.69 -10.91
N GLU A 357 16.36 -21.62 -10.88
CA GLU A 357 17.13 -22.23 -9.79
C GLU A 357 16.79 -21.52 -8.47
N PRO A 358 16.87 -22.23 -7.32
CA PRO A 358 16.70 -21.60 -6.01
C PRO A 358 17.60 -20.37 -5.86
N VAL A 359 16.98 -19.21 -5.69
CA VAL A 359 17.66 -17.97 -5.29
C VAL A 359 17.18 -17.56 -3.91
N ALA A 360 18.00 -16.77 -3.21
CA ALA A 360 17.57 -16.19 -1.94
C ALA A 360 16.37 -15.26 -2.17
N PHE A 361 15.52 -15.10 -1.17
CA PHE A 361 14.46 -14.10 -1.17
C PHE A 361 13.97 -13.81 0.25
N ALA A 362 13.43 -12.61 0.45
CA ALA A 362 12.72 -12.23 1.66
C ALA A 362 11.20 -12.41 1.46
N PHE A 363 10.55 -13.04 2.42
CA PHE A 363 9.11 -12.96 2.60
C PHE A 363 8.83 -11.98 3.73
N ASP A 364 8.53 -10.74 3.35
CA ASP A 364 8.04 -9.68 4.23
C ASP A 364 6.62 -9.99 4.70
N PHE A 365 6.40 -9.98 6.01
CA PHE A 365 5.08 -10.23 6.58
C PHE A 365 4.08 -9.14 6.18
N CYS A 366 4.51 -7.92 5.88
CA CYS A 366 3.64 -6.80 5.55
C CYS A 366 3.47 -6.55 4.04
N ASP A 367 4.27 -7.16 3.15
CA ASP A 367 4.17 -6.99 1.68
C ASP A 367 2.99 -7.77 1.06
N PHE A 368 1.78 -7.36 1.43
CA PHE A 368 0.53 -7.84 0.84
C PHE A 368 -0.24 -6.67 0.22
N PRO A 369 -0.69 -6.78 -1.03
CA PRO A 369 -1.54 -5.76 -1.66
C PRO A 369 -2.78 -5.41 -0.83
N GLU A 370 -3.33 -6.40 -0.12
CA GLU A 370 -4.44 -6.27 0.82
C GLU A 370 -4.12 -5.32 1.98
N ILE A 371 -2.90 -5.37 2.52
CA ILE A 371 -2.43 -4.49 3.59
C ILE A 371 -2.21 -3.09 3.03
N ALA A 372 -1.53 -2.97 1.89
CA ALA A 372 -1.33 -1.68 1.23
C ALA A 372 -2.66 -0.94 1.00
N ALA A 373 -3.67 -1.64 0.45
CA ALA A 373 -5.00 -1.10 0.23
C ALA A 373 -5.74 -0.74 1.54
N TYR A 374 -5.59 -1.56 2.59
CA TYR A 374 -6.25 -1.31 3.87
C TYR A 374 -5.62 -0.12 4.61
N VAL A 375 -4.29 -0.06 4.67
CA VAL A 375 -3.53 1.05 5.26
C VAL A 375 -3.85 2.36 4.52
N ALA A 376 -3.91 2.33 3.19
CA ALA A 376 -4.33 3.47 2.39
C ALA A 376 -5.73 4.00 2.76
N ALA A 377 -6.68 3.11 3.07
CA ALA A 377 -8.06 3.48 3.30
C ALA A 377 -8.38 3.81 4.77
N TYR A 378 -7.71 3.15 5.71
CA TYR A 378 -8.04 3.17 7.15
C TYR A 378 -6.85 3.48 8.05
N GLY A 379 -5.66 3.67 7.47
CA GLY A 379 -4.48 4.09 8.21
C GLY A 379 -4.62 5.53 8.69
N LYS A 380 -3.95 5.85 9.79
CA LYS A 380 -3.97 7.19 10.40
C LYS A 380 -3.03 8.17 9.66
N ALA A 381 -3.21 8.32 8.35
CA ALA A 381 -2.27 9.02 7.45
C ALA A 381 -0.87 8.39 7.33
N GLN A 382 -0.62 7.27 8.02
CA GLN A 382 0.61 6.51 7.95
C GLN A 382 0.92 6.09 6.49
N PRO A 383 2.17 6.25 6.02
CA PRO A 383 2.55 5.73 4.72
C PRO A 383 2.76 4.21 4.77
N TYR A 384 2.56 3.54 3.62
CA TYR A 384 2.81 2.12 3.47
C TYR A 384 4.26 1.89 3.02
N GLN A 385 4.97 0.95 3.67
CA GLN A 385 6.37 0.58 3.41
C GLN A 385 7.33 1.78 3.36
N GLN A 386 7.12 2.71 4.28
CA GLN A 386 7.91 3.92 4.43
C GLN A 386 7.98 4.28 5.92
N ARG A 387 8.98 5.10 6.26
CA ARG A 387 9.11 5.65 7.61
C ARG A 387 7.95 6.59 7.94
N SER A 388 7.58 6.66 9.22
CA SER A 388 6.66 7.68 9.72
C SER A 388 7.19 9.08 9.39
N ARG A 389 6.25 9.99 9.15
CA ARG A 389 6.56 11.41 8.91
C ARG A 389 6.92 12.15 10.21
N ASP A 390 6.54 11.57 11.35
CA ASP A 390 6.80 12.10 12.68
C ASP A 390 7.95 11.34 13.37
N GLU A 391 8.40 11.87 14.51
CA GLU A 391 9.39 11.18 15.36
C GLU A 391 8.80 10.01 16.19
N SER A 392 7.53 9.66 15.95
CA SER A 392 6.81 8.56 16.59
C SER A 392 6.56 7.38 15.65
N GLU A 393 6.40 6.19 16.22
CA GLU A 393 5.87 5.05 15.47
C GLU A 393 4.36 5.17 15.25
N GLU A 394 3.92 4.70 14.08
CA GLU A 394 2.51 4.66 13.72
C GLU A 394 2.05 3.23 13.51
N TYR A 395 0.82 2.95 13.95
CA TYR A 395 0.23 1.63 13.89
C TYR A 395 -1.21 1.68 13.38
N THR A 396 -1.53 0.76 12.49
CA THR A 396 -2.89 0.53 11.99
C THR A 396 -3.37 -0.85 12.37
N ASN A 397 -4.55 -0.90 12.99
CA ASN A 397 -5.16 -2.14 13.44
C ASN A 397 -5.65 -2.95 12.24
N LEU A 398 -5.13 -4.16 12.10
CA LEU A 398 -5.54 -5.13 11.08
C LEU A 398 -6.53 -6.15 11.63
N ALA A 399 -6.96 -6.01 12.88
CA ALA A 399 -7.93 -6.87 13.52
C ALA A 399 -8.96 -6.07 14.32
N LYS A 400 -10.18 -6.59 14.38
CA LYS A 400 -11.27 -6.04 15.18
C LYS A 400 -11.83 -7.11 16.11
N LEU A 401 -12.12 -6.70 17.35
CA LEU A 401 -12.90 -7.53 18.27
C LEU A 401 -14.38 -7.49 17.85
N VAL A 402 -14.99 -8.66 17.76
CA VAL A 402 -16.37 -8.85 17.36
C VAL A 402 -17.09 -9.59 18.48
N GLY A 403 -18.19 -9.00 18.97
CA GLY A 403 -18.85 -9.49 20.18
C GLY A 403 -17.95 -9.32 21.41
N ARG A 404 -17.66 -10.42 22.12
CA ARG A 404 -16.88 -10.40 23.36
C ARG A 404 -15.61 -11.24 23.32
N THR A 405 -15.47 -12.16 22.37
CA THR A 405 -14.41 -13.19 22.38
C THR A 405 -13.73 -13.38 21.03
N ASP A 406 -14.35 -12.96 19.94
CA ASP A 406 -13.88 -13.32 18.60
C ASP A 406 -13.11 -12.16 17.99
N ILE A 407 -11.96 -12.45 17.38
CA ILE A 407 -11.18 -11.47 16.62
C ILE A 407 -11.30 -11.79 15.14
N VAL A 408 -11.37 -10.74 14.32
CA VAL A 408 -11.56 -10.86 12.88
C VAL A 408 -10.53 -10.00 12.18
N SER A 409 -9.76 -10.63 11.28
CA SER A 409 -8.84 -9.92 10.39
C SER A 409 -9.63 -8.95 9.51
N GLN A 410 -9.09 -7.75 9.33
CA GLN A 410 -9.63 -6.73 8.43
C GLN A 410 -9.03 -6.85 7.01
N VAL A 411 -8.10 -7.79 6.82
CA VAL A 411 -7.45 -8.11 5.53
C VAL A 411 -7.46 -9.62 5.28
N GLU A 412 -7.66 -10.05 4.03
CA GLU A 412 -7.80 -11.47 3.69
C GLU A 412 -6.53 -12.29 3.85
N CYS A 413 -5.36 -11.67 3.70
CA CYS A 413 -4.07 -12.34 3.76
C CYS A 413 -3.82 -13.03 5.11
N TYR A 414 -4.58 -12.66 6.16
CA TYR A 414 -4.49 -13.24 7.48
C TYR A 414 -5.77 -13.94 7.93
N GLN A 415 -5.58 -15.17 8.41
CA GLN A 415 -6.56 -15.88 9.22
C GLN A 415 -6.02 -15.99 10.64
N MET A 416 -6.81 -15.61 11.64
CA MET A 416 -6.34 -15.59 13.03
C MET A 416 -7.35 -16.16 14.00
N THR A 417 -6.86 -16.69 15.12
CA THR A 417 -7.66 -17.12 16.25
C THR A 417 -7.07 -16.57 17.54
N LEU A 418 -7.91 -16.01 18.40
CA LEU A 418 -7.50 -15.63 19.75
C LEU A 418 -7.22 -16.89 20.58
N GLY A 419 -6.19 -16.83 21.40
CA GLY A 419 -5.89 -17.89 22.37
C GLY A 419 -7.05 -18.13 23.34
N PRO A 420 -7.25 -19.34 23.89
CA PRO A 420 -8.40 -19.66 24.75
C PRO A 420 -8.50 -18.79 26.01
N SER A 421 -7.37 -18.29 26.51
CA SER A 421 -7.31 -17.38 27.67
C SER A 421 -7.34 -15.90 27.29
N GLY A 422 -7.55 -15.58 26.02
CA GLY A 422 -7.48 -14.22 25.49
C GLY A 422 -6.06 -13.66 25.43
N ALA A 423 -5.95 -12.42 24.95
CA ALA A 423 -4.76 -11.60 25.09
C ALA A 423 -4.99 -10.57 26.21
N LYS A 424 -3.92 -10.15 26.87
CA LYS A 424 -4.03 -9.07 27.88
C LYS A 424 -4.34 -7.76 27.17
N THR A 425 -5.35 -7.04 27.63
CA THR A 425 -5.68 -5.69 27.13
C THR A 425 -4.50 -4.75 27.31
N SER A 426 -4.14 -4.07 26.23
CA SER A 426 -3.04 -3.11 26.13
C SER A 426 -3.29 -2.15 24.97
N GLU A 427 -2.39 -1.20 24.75
CA GLU A 427 -2.36 -0.38 23.52
C GLU A 427 -1.98 -1.19 22.27
N TRP A 428 -1.37 -2.35 22.46
CA TRP A 428 -0.97 -3.29 21.43
C TRP A 428 -2.17 -4.18 21.07
N ASN A 429 -2.90 -3.78 20.03
CA ASN A 429 -4.08 -4.50 19.55
C ASN A 429 -3.71 -5.90 19.01
N TYR A 430 -4.71 -6.72 18.67
CA TYR A 430 -4.48 -8.14 18.36
C TYR A 430 -3.58 -8.40 17.15
N LEU A 431 -3.74 -7.59 16.09
CA LEU A 431 -2.89 -7.59 14.91
C LEU A 431 -2.79 -6.15 14.40
N GLN A 432 -1.57 -5.68 14.14
CA GLN A 432 -1.34 -4.32 13.64
C GLN A 432 -0.22 -4.33 12.60
N TYR A 433 -0.36 -3.49 11.59
CA TYR A 433 0.75 -3.05 10.74
C TYR A 433 1.39 -1.86 11.43
N GLY A 434 2.71 -1.88 11.62
CA GLY A 434 3.48 -0.77 12.20
C GLY A 434 4.59 -0.31 11.27
N ILE A 435 4.98 0.96 11.38
CA ILE A 435 6.13 1.53 10.67
C ILE A 435 7.16 2.11 11.64
N ALA A 436 8.42 2.08 11.22
CA ALA A 436 9.50 2.73 11.93
C ALA A 436 9.29 4.26 11.97
N ARG A 437 9.73 4.89 13.06
CA ARG A 437 9.76 6.36 13.21
C ARG A 437 10.59 7.03 12.11
N GLY A 438 10.36 8.32 11.87
CA GLY A 438 11.11 9.09 10.87
C GLY A 438 12.62 9.27 11.14
N SER A 439 13.10 9.00 12.37
CA SER A 439 14.51 9.20 12.75
C SER A 439 15.36 7.93 12.68
N GLU A 440 16.63 8.09 12.29
CA GLU A 440 17.65 7.01 12.26
C GLU A 440 18.28 6.73 13.62
N THR A 441 17.69 7.26 14.70
CA THR A 441 18.20 7.18 16.07
C THR A 441 18.29 5.74 16.60
N TYR A 442 17.49 4.81 16.06
CA TYR A 442 17.41 3.43 16.50
C TYR A 442 17.37 2.43 15.35
N ASP A 443 17.74 1.18 15.60
CA ASP A 443 17.94 0.15 14.57
C ASP A 443 16.69 -0.24 13.77
N TRP A 444 15.49 0.21 14.13
CA TRP A 444 14.28 -0.02 13.33
C TRP A 444 14.32 0.63 11.94
N TRP A 445 15.22 1.58 11.68
CA TRP A 445 15.47 2.05 10.30
C TRP A 445 16.04 0.95 9.38
N LYS A 446 16.52 -0.17 9.94
CA LYS A 446 17.05 -1.33 9.20
C LYS A 446 15.99 -2.37 8.86
N LEU A 447 14.75 -2.21 9.35
CA LEU A 447 13.63 -3.07 8.97
C LEU A 447 13.49 -3.07 7.45
N LEU A 448 13.24 -4.24 6.86
CA LEU A 448 12.92 -4.29 5.45
C LEU A 448 11.66 -3.43 5.22
N ASN A 449 11.70 -2.56 4.21
CA ASN A 449 10.61 -1.63 3.91
C ASN A 449 10.17 -0.71 5.06
N TYR A 450 10.95 -0.60 6.14
CA TYR A 450 10.65 0.20 7.34
C TYR A 450 9.34 -0.16 8.06
N ASP A 451 8.81 -1.37 7.85
CA ASP A 451 7.56 -1.82 8.45
C ASP A 451 7.73 -3.10 9.29
N MET A 452 6.67 -3.47 9.99
CA MET A 452 6.60 -4.70 10.78
C MET A 452 5.17 -5.11 11.08
N LEU A 453 4.96 -6.41 11.25
CA LEU A 453 3.72 -7.00 11.73
C LEU A 453 3.77 -7.17 13.25
N VAL A 454 2.87 -6.50 13.96
CA VAL A 454 2.71 -6.61 15.42
C VAL A 454 1.59 -7.60 15.74
N ILE A 455 1.88 -8.61 16.57
CA ILE A 455 0.97 -9.72 16.88
C ILE A 455 0.79 -9.84 18.40
N ASN A 456 -0.46 -9.75 18.87
CA ASN A 456 -0.86 -9.94 20.28
C ASN A 456 -2.16 -10.75 20.38
N ILE A 457 -2.09 -12.05 20.05
CA ILE A 457 -3.26 -12.94 19.96
C ILE A 457 -3.38 -13.94 21.13
N GLY A 458 -2.61 -13.74 22.21
CA GLY A 458 -2.70 -14.56 23.41
C GLY A 458 -2.06 -15.95 23.31
N TYR A 459 -1.99 -16.66 24.43
CA TYR A 459 -1.40 -17.99 24.51
C TYR A 459 -2.25 -19.01 23.75
N ASN A 460 -1.62 -19.79 22.88
CA ASN A 460 -2.21 -20.66 21.86
C ASN A 460 -3.08 -19.94 20.82
N GLY A 461 -2.95 -18.62 20.69
CA GLY A 461 -3.47 -17.90 19.54
C GLY A 461 -2.71 -18.30 18.27
N THR A 462 -3.40 -18.27 17.12
CA THR A 462 -2.81 -18.64 15.83
C THR A 462 -2.98 -17.55 14.79
N LEU A 463 -1.98 -17.41 13.93
CA LEU A 463 -2.01 -16.55 12.74
C LEU A 463 -1.55 -17.39 11.55
N THR A 464 -2.35 -17.44 10.50
CA THR A 464 -2.08 -18.20 9.28
C THR A 464 -2.14 -17.25 8.10
N MET A 465 -1.19 -17.40 7.18
CA MET A 465 -1.09 -16.65 5.94
C MET A 465 -0.61 -17.56 4.80
N THR A 466 -0.72 -17.08 3.58
CA THR A 466 -0.14 -17.73 2.40
C THR A 466 1.18 -17.04 2.07
N THR A 467 2.25 -17.81 1.87
CA THR A 467 3.54 -17.28 1.46
C THR A 467 3.50 -16.80 0.01
N PRO A 468 4.44 -15.94 -0.41
CA PRO A 468 4.82 -15.85 -1.81
C PRO A 468 5.15 -17.25 -2.38
N VAL A 469 5.12 -17.39 -3.71
CA VAL A 469 5.57 -18.63 -4.35
C VAL A 469 7.02 -18.87 -3.96
N ILE A 470 7.30 -20.05 -3.40
CA ILE A 470 8.63 -20.50 -3.03
C ILE A 470 9.12 -21.41 -4.14
N LEU A 471 10.30 -21.17 -4.70
CA LEU A 471 10.88 -22.07 -5.69
C LEU A 471 11.17 -23.44 -5.06
N LYS A 472 10.99 -24.51 -5.83
CA LYS A 472 11.39 -25.86 -5.41
C LYS A 472 12.86 -25.86 -5.02
N GLY A 473 13.18 -26.32 -3.82
CA GLY A 473 14.56 -26.36 -3.33
C GLY A 473 14.66 -26.58 -1.84
N LYS A 474 15.89 -26.51 -1.32
CA LYS A 474 16.19 -26.55 0.11
C LYS A 474 16.66 -25.19 0.57
N TYR A 475 16.16 -24.74 1.72
CA TYR A 475 16.44 -23.42 2.24
C TYR A 475 16.79 -23.44 3.72
N LYS A 476 17.75 -22.63 4.13
CA LYS A 476 17.84 -22.11 5.49
C LYS A 476 16.84 -20.96 5.61
N VAL A 477 16.09 -20.92 6.71
CA VAL A 477 15.08 -19.88 6.96
C VAL A 477 15.40 -19.12 8.23
N THR A 478 15.61 -17.82 8.10
CA THR A 478 15.94 -16.91 9.22
C THR A 478 14.83 -15.88 9.39
N LEU A 479 14.30 -15.76 10.60
CA LEU A 479 13.34 -14.72 10.96
C LEU A 479 14.08 -13.47 11.40
N PHE A 480 13.74 -12.34 10.80
CA PHE A 480 14.12 -11.01 11.25
C PHE A 480 12.95 -10.38 12.01
N PHE A 481 13.24 -9.70 13.12
CA PHE A 481 12.22 -9.19 14.02
C PHE A 481 12.70 -7.95 14.78
N ALA A 482 11.74 -7.12 15.18
CA ALA A 482 11.96 -5.95 16.04
C ALA A 482 11.79 -6.30 17.52
N TYR A 483 12.55 -5.60 18.36
CA TYR A 483 12.43 -5.67 19.81
C TYR A 483 12.45 -4.28 20.45
N GLU A 484 11.66 -4.11 21.51
CA GLU A 484 11.61 -2.91 22.34
C GLU A 484 11.86 -3.26 23.81
N PRO A 485 12.54 -2.42 24.61
CA PRO A 485 12.83 -2.69 26.02
C PRO A 485 11.64 -3.07 26.90
N THR A 486 10.42 -2.62 26.58
CA THR A 486 9.21 -3.01 27.33
C THR A 486 8.91 -4.52 27.25
N MET A 487 9.57 -5.22 26.31
CA MET A 487 9.47 -6.66 26.04
C MET A 487 10.57 -7.46 26.75
N LYS A 488 11.48 -6.82 27.48
CA LYS A 488 12.64 -7.44 28.15
C LYS A 488 12.30 -8.62 29.04
N PHE A 489 11.11 -8.61 29.64
CA PHE A 489 10.60 -9.71 30.45
C PHE A 489 10.63 -11.06 29.71
N MET A 490 10.48 -11.05 28.38
CA MET A 490 10.59 -12.27 27.57
C MET A 490 12.01 -12.79 27.54
N GLY A 491 12.99 -11.92 27.27
CA GLY A 491 14.41 -12.25 27.30
C GLY A 491 14.88 -12.76 28.67
N GLU A 492 14.42 -12.12 29.74
CA GLU A 492 14.75 -12.47 31.14
C GLU A 492 13.97 -13.69 31.68
N ARG A 493 13.01 -14.23 30.90
CA ARG A 493 12.10 -15.30 31.35
C ARG A 493 11.31 -14.94 32.60
N ALA A 494 11.03 -13.65 32.79
CA ALA A 494 10.25 -13.17 33.92
C ALA A 494 8.77 -13.57 33.80
N ASN A 495 8.11 -13.73 34.94
CA ASN A 495 6.66 -13.99 35.04
C ASN A 495 6.17 -15.21 34.22
N ASN A 496 6.96 -16.29 34.19
CA ASN A 496 6.71 -17.51 33.40
C ASN A 496 6.74 -17.32 31.88
N SER A 497 7.42 -16.28 31.39
CA SER A 497 7.67 -16.17 29.95
C SER A 497 8.55 -17.31 29.47
N ASN A 498 8.16 -17.88 28.33
CA ASN A 498 8.97 -18.84 27.58
C ASN A 498 9.83 -18.17 26.50
N GLY A 499 10.06 -16.85 26.58
CA GLY A 499 10.90 -16.13 25.62
C GLY A 499 10.24 -15.86 24.28
N GLY A 500 8.92 -15.60 24.28
CA GLY A 500 8.16 -15.44 23.05
C GLY A 500 8.12 -16.71 22.22
N LEU A 501 8.14 -17.88 22.89
CA LEU A 501 8.09 -19.19 22.24
C LEU A 501 6.93 -19.24 21.24
N THR A 502 7.26 -19.49 19.98
CA THR A 502 6.30 -19.52 18.87
C THR A 502 6.64 -20.69 17.96
N ALA A 503 5.63 -21.47 17.60
CA ALA A 503 5.73 -22.53 16.60
C ALA A 503 5.44 -21.96 15.21
N PHE A 504 6.34 -22.22 14.26
CA PHE A 504 6.21 -21.86 12.85
C PHE A 504 6.09 -23.16 12.06
N SER A 505 4.99 -23.34 11.33
CA SER A 505 4.73 -24.57 10.55
C SER A 505 4.26 -24.25 9.15
N PHE A 506 4.81 -24.95 8.17
CA PHE A 506 4.37 -24.91 6.78
C PHE A 506 3.37 -26.02 6.47
N ASP A 507 2.37 -25.71 5.65
CA ASP A 507 1.39 -26.65 5.08
C ASP A 507 0.61 -27.45 6.14
N GLY A 508 0.44 -26.87 7.34
CA GLY A 508 -0.22 -27.53 8.49
C GLY A 508 0.51 -28.76 9.03
N SER A 509 1.76 -28.99 8.62
CA SER A 509 2.55 -30.14 9.04
C SER A 509 3.11 -29.95 10.45
N ASN A 510 2.97 -30.95 11.30
CA ASN A 510 3.62 -31.01 12.62
C ASN A 510 4.95 -31.79 12.58
N SER A 511 5.41 -32.21 11.39
CA SER A 511 6.71 -32.86 11.22
C SER A 511 7.84 -31.89 11.54
N SER A 512 8.90 -32.35 12.19
CA SER A 512 10.09 -31.54 12.46
C SER A 512 10.79 -31.05 11.18
N SER A 513 10.49 -31.64 10.02
CA SER A 513 10.98 -31.18 8.72
C SER A 513 10.27 -29.93 8.18
N LYS A 514 9.07 -29.61 8.69
CA LYS A 514 8.21 -28.50 8.21
C LYS A 514 7.66 -27.65 9.36
N SER A 515 8.06 -27.93 10.60
CA SER A 515 7.66 -27.21 11.81
C SER A 515 8.83 -26.98 12.75
N SER A 516 8.93 -25.77 13.30
CA SER A 516 9.98 -25.35 14.22
C SER A 516 9.41 -24.45 15.30
N SER A 517 9.66 -24.80 16.57
CA SER A 517 9.34 -23.94 17.71
C SER A 517 10.58 -23.20 18.18
N LYS A 518 10.52 -21.87 18.18
CA LYS A 518 11.65 -21.01 18.57
C LYS A 518 11.20 -20.01 19.61
N ARG A 519 12.05 -19.79 20.62
CA ARG A 519 11.95 -18.65 21.52
C ARG A 519 12.51 -17.47 20.76
N VAL A 520 11.64 -16.66 20.14
CA VAL A 520 12.06 -15.61 19.21
C VAL A 520 13.12 -14.70 19.85
N TYR A 521 12.95 -14.36 21.12
CA TYR A 521 13.86 -13.48 21.87
C TYR A 521 15.19 -14.13 22.31
N ASP A 522 15.46 -15.39 21.95
CA ASP A 522 16.83 -15.95 22.04
C ASP A 522 17.76 -15.39 20.95
N GLY A 523 17.20 -14.82 19.88
CA GLY A 523 17.98 -14.14 18.83
C GLY A 523 18.49 -12.76 19.22
N LYS A 524 18.01 -12.17 20.33
CA LYS A 524 18.40 -10.83 20.75
C LYS A 524 19.87 -10.78 21.17
N LYS A 525 20.59 -9.73 20.76
CA LYS A 525 22.01 -9.52 21.10
C LYS A 525 22.19 -8.45 22.16
N ASP A 526 21.28 -7.47 22.22
CA ASP A 526 21.30 -6.36 23.17
C ASP A 526 19.88 -6.06 23.70
N ASP A 527 19.80 -5.34 24.83
CA ASP A 527 18.56 -4.84 25.44
C ASP A 527 18.40 -3.31 25.24
N THR A 528 19.11 -2.72 24.28
CA THR A 528 18.97 -1.31 23.91
C THR A 528 17.61 -0.99 23.29
N ASN A 529 17.32 0.30 23.12
CA ASN A 529 16.06 0.77 22.58
C ASN A 529 15.91 0.36 21.11
N HIS A 530 14.76 -0.24 20.77
CA HIS A 530 14.29 -0.44 19.39
C HIS A 530 15.34 -1.14 18.52
N THR A 531 15.70 -2.37 18.93
CA THR A 531 16.69 -3.20 18.22
C THR A 531 16.07 -4.01 17.10
N TYR A 532 16.93 -4.38 16.14
CA TYR A 532 16.60 -5.20 14.99
C TYR A 532 17.46 -6.47 15.00
N GLU A 533 16.82 -7.63 15.12
CA GLU A 533 17.46 -8.90 15.48
C GLU A 533 17.01 -10.03 14.57
N SER A 534 17.69 -11.18 14.67
CA SER A 534 17.40 -12.33 13.81
C SER A 534 17.57 -13.66 14.53
N ILE A 535 16.78 -14.68 14.16
CA ILE A 535 16.90 -16.04 14.64
C ILE A 535 16.63 -17.07 13.54
N THR A 536 17.48 -18.09 13.42
CA THR A 536 17.27 -19.18 12.46
C THR A 536 16.13 -20.10 12.92
N LEU A 537 15.07 -20.15 12.11
CA LEU A 537 13.91 -21.02 12.31
C LEU A 537 14.21 -22.43 11.83
N PHE A 538 14.78 -22.56 10.63
CA PHE A 538 15.13 -23.82 9.99
C PHE A 538 16.55 -23.76 9.45
N ASP A 539 17.41 -24.69 9.82
CA ASP A 539 18.75 -24.81 9.22
C ASP A 539 18.67 -25.38 7.79
N ALA A 540 17.67 -26.22 7.54
CA ALA A 540 17.29 -26.71 6.22
C ALA A 540 15.81 -27.14 6.21
N ILE A 541 15.01 -26.57 5.31
CA ILE A 541 13.64 -27.00 4.98
C ILE A 541 13.55 -27.25 3.47
N GLU A 542 12.88 -28.33 3.07
CA GLU A 542 12.73 -28.73 1.67
C GLU A 542 11.31 -28.44 1.16
N PHE A 543 11.25 -27.87 -0.04
CA PHE A 543 10.04 -27.65 -0.82
C PHE A 543 10.14 -28.43 -2.12
N ASP A 544 9.29 -29.45 -2.28
CA ASP A 544 9.35 -30.38 -3.42
C ASP A 544 8.76 -29.81 -4.73
N LYS A 545 8.03 -28.70 -4.62
CA LYS A 545 7.32 -28.04 -5.73
C LYS A 545 7.45 -26.53 -5.60
N THR A 546 7.51 -25.85 -6.74
CA THR A 546 7.38 -24.39 -6.82
C THR A 546 5.91 -24.03 -6.67
N GLN A 547 5.53 -23.42 -5.56
CA GLN A 547 4.16 -22.98 -5.28
C GLN A 547 4.14 -22.08 -4.04
N SER A 548 3.00 -21.46 -3.77
CA SER A 548 2.74 -20.85 -2.47
C SER A 548 2.46 -21.92 -1.40
N HIS A 549 2.78 -21.60 -0.14
CA HIS A 549 2.61 -22.47 1.01
C HIS A 549 1.79 -21.80 2.09
N SER A 550 1.12 -22.60 2.94
CA SER A 550 0.48 -22.05 4.14
C SER A 550 1.53 -21.92 5.24
N LEU A 551 1.73 -20.72 5.79
CA LEU A 551 2.55 -20.50 6.98
C LEU A 551 1.63 -20.24 8.17
N LYS A 552 1.78 -21.04 9.23
CA LYS A 552 1.04 -20.87 10.48
C LYS A 552 2.00 -20.61 11.64
N LEU A 553 1.67 -19.57 12.41
CA LEU A 553 2.30 -19.22 13.68
C LEU A 553 1.35 -19.62 14.82
N THR A 554 1.89 -20.22 15.88
CA THR A 554 1.16 -20.51 17.13
C THR A 554 1.96 -20.00 18.32
N ILE A 555 1.41 -19.03 19.06
CA ILE A 555 2.08 -18.44 20.22
C ILE A 555 2.01 -19.41 21.40
N GLN A 556 3.17 -19.87 21.88
CA GLN A 556 3.32 -20.86 22.95
C GLN A 556 3.97 -20.26 24.21
N ASP A 557 3.97 -18.93 24.33
CA ASP A 557 4.37 -18.23 25.55
C ASP A 557 3.14 -17.91 26.42
N PRO A 558 3.04 -18.44 27.65
CA PRO A 558 1.92 -18.15 28.56
C PRO A 558 1.74 -16.67 28.87
N THR A 559 2.81 -15.88 28.82
CA THR A 559 2.76 -14.44 29.10
C THR A 559 2.00 -13.64 28.05
N ALA A 560 1.74 -14.22 26.87
CA ALA A 560 0.87 -13.64 25.85
C ALA A 560 -0.56 -13.35 26.35
N SER A 561 -1.03 -14.10 27.34
CA SER A 561 -2.35 -13.88 27.93
C SER A 561 -2.33 -13.02 29.20
N THR A 562 -1.16 -12.72 29.76
CA THR A 562 -1.06 -12.13 31.11
C THR A 562 -0.27 -10.83 31.19
N ASN A 563 0.66 -10.58 30.27
CA ASN A 563 1.50 -9.39 30.27
C ASN A 563 1.01 -8.37 29.22
N ALA A 564 0.76 -7.12 29.64
CA ALA A 564 0.27 -6.06 28.75
C ALA A 564 1.30 -5.63 27.68
N ASN A 565 2.58 -5.87 27.92
CA ASN A 565 3.66 -5.56 26.96
C ASN A 565 3.99 -6.74 26.04
N PHE A 566 3.29 -7.87 26.15
CA PHE A 566 3.52 -8.98 25.25
C PHE A 566 3.07 -8.61 23.83
N ARG A 567 3.96 -8.82 22.87
CA ARG A 567 3.71 -8.77 21.43
C ARG A 567 4.86 -9.45 20.71
N LEU A 568 4.62 -9.98 19.52
CA LEU A 568 5.68 -10.26 18.55
C LEU A 568 5.71 -9.10 17.56
N MET A 569 6.89 -8.69 17.10
CA MET A 569 7.06 -7.64 16.08
C MET A 569 7.93 -8.22 14.98
N LEU A 570 7.31 -8.75 13.93
CA LEU A 570 7.97 -9.54 12.88
C LEU A 570 8.18 -8.69 11.63
N ASP A 571 9.35 -8.79 11.01
CA ASP A 571 9.71 -8.04 9.80
C ASP A 571 9.57 -8.95 8.57
N TYR A 572 10.55 -9.83 8.33
CA TYR A 572 10.51 -10.80 7.23
C TYR A 572 11.15 -12.14 7.58
N LEU A 573 10.89 -13.15 6.73
CA LEU A 573 11.61 -14.40 6.68
C LEU A 573 12.60 -14.38 5.50
N LEU A 574 13.89 -14.57 5.77
CA LEU A 574 14.91 -14.77 4.74
C LEU A 574 15.01 -16.25 4.40
N PHE A 575 14.82 -16.59 3.14
CA PHE A 575 15.05 -17.92 2.59
C PHE A 575 16.37 -17.90 1.84
N GLU A 576 17.35 -18.67 2.32
CA GLU A 576 18.67 -18.79 1.70
C GLU A 576 18.83 -20.22 1.15
N PRO A 577 19.02 -20.43 -0.16
CA PRO A 577 19.26 -21.75 -0.71
C PRO A 577 20.42 -22.45 0.00
N VAL A 578 20.24 -23.74 0.30
CA VAL A 578 21.30 -24.61 0.82
C VAL A 578 21.57 -25.73 -0.19
N ASN A 579 22.85 -25.99 -0.43
CA ASN A 579 23.33 -27.01 -1.37
C ASN A 579 23.15 -28.43 -0.84
#